data_AF-A0AA41R1N6-F1
#
_entry.id   AF-A0AA41R1N6-F1
#
_cell.length_a   1.000
_cell.length_b   1.000
_cell.length_c   1.000
_cell.angle_alpha   90.00
_cell.angle_beta   90.00
_cell.angle_gamma   90.00
#
_symmetry.space_group_name_H-M   'P 1'
#
loop_
_entity.id
_entity.type
_entity.pdbx_description
1 polymer ?
#
loop_
_entity_poly.entity_id
_entity_poly.type
_entity_poly.pdbx_seq_one_letter_code
_entity_poly.pdbx_strand_id
1 'polypeptide(L)' 'MAEAVKVLPDDIQQIITVDNWDMRTRQGVQRFRELKAKSLPSIALDGELVYESLIPMQEELIAAIRQRYVAKNKD' A
#
# COMPACT_ATOMS: atom_id res chain seq x y z
N MET A 1 -9.66 6.98 1.77
CA MET A 1 -8.31 7.48 1.41
C MET A 1 -8.03 7.09 -0.05
N ALA A 2 -8.73 7.73 -0.99
CA ALA A 2 -8.76 7.33 -2.41
C ALA A 2 -7.92 8.23 -3.33
N GLU A 3 -7.35 9.33 -2.83
CA GLU A 3 -6.60 10.28 -3.64
C GLU A 3 -5.09 9.99 -3.68
N ALA A 4 -4.50 9.50 -2.59
CA ALA A 4 -3.06 9.25 -2.49
C ALA A 4 -2.52 8.25 -3.53
N VAL A 5 -3.39 7.41 -4.09
CA VAL A 5 -3.01 6.42 -5.12
C VAL A 5 -3.33 6.90 -6.54
N LYS A 6 -4.36 7.74 -6.71
CA LYS A 6 -4.67 8.36 -8.02
C LYS A 6 -3.59 9.32 -8.51
N VAL A 7 -2.77 9.81 -7.59
CA VAL A 7 -1.66 10.74 -7.87
C VAL A 7 -0.34 10.02 -8.15
N LEU A 8 -0.30 8.68 -8.09
CA LEU A 8 0.91 7.95 -8.47
C LEU A 8 1.16 8.09 -9.98
N PRO A 9 2.43 8.17 -10.43
CA PRO A 9 2.77 8.19 -11.85
C PRO A 9 2.21 6.98 -12.62
N ASP A 10 1.90 7.18 -13.91
CA ASP A 10 1.29 6.15 -14.76
C ASP A 10 2.13 4.86 -14.86
N ASP A 11 3.46 4.98 -14.88
CA ASP A 11 4.37 3.83 -14.92
C ASP A 11 4.25 2.95 -13.67
N ILE A 12 3.94 3.56 -12.52
CA ILE A 12 3.68 2.82 -11.27
C ILE A 12 2.29 2.21 -11.28
N GLN A 13 1.28 2.94 -11.75
CA GLN A 13 -0.09 2.43 -11.83
C GLN A 13 -0.20 1.19 -12.72
N GLN A 14 0.64 1.07 -13.76
CA GLN A 14 0.66 -0.10 -14.65
C GLN A 14 1.24 -1.36 -14.01
N ILE A 15 2.01 -1.25 -12.91
CA ILE A 15 2.68 -2.39 -12.27
C ILE A 15 2.08 -2.79 -10.92
N ILE A 16 1.06 -2.08 -10.43
CA ILE A 16 0.40 -2.38 -9.15
C ILE A 16 -1.10 -2.59 -9.29
N THR A 17 -1.66 -3.33 -8.35
CA THR A 17 -3.10 -3.32 -8.05
C THR A 17 -3.31 -2.70 -6.68
N VAL A 18 -4.36 -1.90 -6.55
CA VAL A 18 -4.59 -1.06 -5.37
C VAL A 18 -5.93 -1.43 -4.77
N ASP A 19 -5.89 -1.97 -3.57
CA ASP A 19 -7.08 -2.25 -2.78
C ASP A 19 -7.21 -1.24 -1.63
N ASN A 20 -8.42 -0.75 -1.41
CA ASN A 20 -8.74 0.13 -0.29
C ASN A 20 -9.73 -0.54 0.64
N TRP A 21 -9.43 -0.49 1.94
CA TRP A 21 -10.29 -1.06 2.97
C TRP A 21 -10.75 0.02 3.95
N ASP A 22 -12.07 0.10 4.13
CA ASP A 22 -12.71 1.02 5.07
C ASP A 22 -12.91 0.33 6.43
N MET A 23 -12.35 0.93 7.49
CA MET A 23 -12.45 0.43 8.86
C MET A 23 -13.86 0.46 9.46
N ARG A 24 -14.81 1.13 8.80
CA ARG A 24 -16.24 1.07 9.14
C ARG A 24 -16.91 -0.21 8.64
N THR A 25 -16.22 -1.00 7.81
CA THR A 25 -16.73 -2.26 7.25
C THR A 25 -16.09 -3.47 7.94
N ARG A 26 -16.82 -4.59 8.00
CA ARG A 26 -16.29 -5.85 8.55
C ARG A 26 -15.05 -6.34 7.79
N GLN A 27 -15.07 -6.23 6.46
CA GLN A 27 -13.96 -6.64 5.61
C GLN A 27 -12.70 -5.81 5.90
N GLY A 28 -12.84 -4.49 6.09
CA GLY A 28 -11.69 -3.66 6.42
C GLY A 28 -11.12 -3.95 7.79
N VAL A 29 -11.95 -4.16 8.81
CA VAL A 29 -11.50 -4.58 10.14
C VAL A 29 -10.79 -5.94 10.08
N GLN A 30 -11.30 -6.89 9.31
CA GLN A 30 -10.66 -8.18 9.10
C GLN A 30 -9.28 -8.01 8.47
N ARG A 31 -9.18 -7.26 7.37
CA ARG A 31 -7.91 -7.07 6.67
C ARG A 31 -6.88 -6.35 7.53
N PHE A 32 -7.30 -5.36 8.30
CA PHE A 32 -6.44 -4.64 9.24
C PHE A 32 -5.81 -5.59 10.28
N ARG A 33 -6.60 -6.54 10.79
CA ARG A 33 -6.11 -7.57 11.72
C ARG A 33 -5.17 -8.58 11.05
N GLU A 34 -5.48 -9.03 9.83
CA GLU A 34 -4.63 -9.95 9.06
C GLU A 34 -3.23 -9.35 8.80
N LEU A 35 -3.19 -8.06 8.46
CA LEU A 35 -1.96 -7.30 8.25
C LEU A 35 -1.22 -6.96 9.57
N LYS A 36 -1.80 -7.32 10.72
CA LYS A 36 -1.28 -7.01 12.07
C LYS A 36 -1.02 -5.51 12.29
N ALA A 37 -1.79 -4.66 11.61
CA ALA A 37 -1.75 -3.22 11.83
C ALA A 37 -2.34 -2.86 13.20
N LYS A 38 -1.79 -1.81 13.80
CA LYS A 38 -2.08 -1.25 15.11
C LYS A 38 -2.67 0.16 15.02
N SER A 39 -2.30 0.94 14.00
CA SER A 39 -2.79 2.31 13.83
C SER A 39 -3.02 2.70 12.38
N LEU A 40 -4.04 3.54 12.18
CA LEU A 40 -4.35 4.16 10.91
C LEU A 40 -3.60 5.49 10.74
N PRO A 41 -3.32 5.92 9.49
CA PRO A 41 -3.42 5.12 8.27
C PRO A 41 -2.34 4.02 8.23
N SER A 42 -2.62 2.94 7.52
CA SER A 42 -1.68 1.83 7.31
C SER A 42 -1.59 1.51 5.83
N ILE A 43 -0.38 1.21 5.35
CA ILE A 43 -0.14 0.80 3.96
C ILE A 43 0.62 -0.51 3.98
N ALA A 44 0.09 -1.49 3.26
CA ALA A 44 0.76 -2.75 3.01
C ALA A 44 1.14 -2.85 1.52
N LEU A 45 2.34 -3.34 1.25
CA LEU A 45 2.81 -3.66 -0.10
C LEU A 45 2.95 -5.18 -0.17
N ASP A 46 2.33 -5.81 -1.17
CA ASP A 46 2.33 -7.27 -1.33
C ASP A 46 1.83 -8.06 -0.10
N GLY A 47 0.92 -7.46 0.67
CA GLY A 47 0.38 -8.06 1.89
C GLY A 47 1.27 -7.91 3.13
N GLU A 48 2.41 -7.23 3.02
CA GLU A 48 3.27 -6.88 4.16
C GLU A 48 3.02 -5.45 4.60
N LEU A 49 2.78 -5.23 5.89
CA LEU A 49 2.66 -3.89 6.45
C LEU A 49 4.00 -3.15 6.33
N VAL A 50 4.03 -2.04 5.58
CA VAL A 50 5.24 -1.23 5.33
C VAL A 50 5.18 0.10 6.06
N TYR A 51 4.02 0.74 6.09
CA TYR A 51 3.84 2.03 6.75
C TYR A 51 2.66 2.00 7.70
N GLU A 52 2.83 2.67 8.82
CA GLU A 52 1.86 2.73 9.91
C GLU A 52 1.93 4.10 10.60
N SER A 53 0.77 4.67 10.96
CA SER A 53 0.60 5.99 11.58
C SER A 53 0.99 7.20 10.73
N LEU A 54 1.85 7.01 9.72
CA LEU A 54 2.35 8.06 8.84
C LEU A 54 2.16 7.65 7.39
N ILE A 55 1.60 8.56 6.59
CA ILE A 55 1.56 8.39 5.13
C ILE A 55 2.93 8.79 4.59
N PRO A 56 3.64 7.91 3.86
CA PRO A 56 4.93 8.23 3.28
C PRO A 56 4.79 9.31 2.22
N MET A 57 5.92 9.96 1.90
CA MET A 57 5.96 10.84 0.73
C MET A 57 5.81 10.03 -0.56
N GLN A 58 5.32 10.66 -1.64
CA GLN A 58 5.12 9.96 -2.91
C GLN A 58 6.40 9.30 -3.41
N GLU A 59 7.54 10.01 -3.35
CA GLU A 59 8.83 9.49 -3.80
C GLU A 59 9.25 8.22 -3.05
N GLU A 60 9.03 8.19 -1.73
CA GLU A 60 9.34 7.03 -0.89
C GLU A 60 8.45 5.84 -1.23
N LEU A 61 7.16 6.07 -1.43
CA LEU A 61 6.21 5.04 -1.81
C LEU A 61 6.54 4.47 -3.19
N ILE A 62 6.84 5.33 -4.17
CA ILE A 62 7.25 4.97 -5.53
C ILE A 62 8.52 4.12 -5.49
N ALA A 63 9.53 4.55 -4.73
CA ALA A 63 10.79 3.82 -4.60
C ALA A 63 10.58 2.42 -4.00
N ALA A 64 9.77 2.32 -2.94
CA ALA A 64 9.45 1.03 -2.30
C ALA A 64 8.73 0.07 -3.25
N ILE A 65 7.77 0.56 -4.04
CA ILE A 65 7.06 -0.23 -5.06
C ILE A 65 8.05 -0.73 -6.13
N ARG A 66 8.86 0.17 -6.70
CA ARG A 66 9.84 -0.20 -7.74
C ARG A 66 10.85 -1.21 -7.26
N GLN A 67 11.37 -1.04 -6.04
CA GLN A 67 12.34 -1.96 -5.46
C GLN A 67 11.75 -3.38 -5.33
N ARG A 68 10.51 -3.50 -4.86
CA ARG A 68 9.81 -4.79 -4.76
C ARG A 68 9.52 -5.40 -6.13
N TYR A 69 9.09 -4.58 -7.09
CA TYR A 69 8.85 -5.03 -8.46
C TYR A 69 10.12 -5.60 -9.10
N VAL A 70 11.24 -4.89 -9.01
CA VAL A 70 12.54 -5.36 -9.53
C VAL A 70 12.99 -6.64 -8.82
N ALA A 71 12.84 -6.72 -7.50
CA ALA A 71 13.24 -7.91 -6.74
C ALA A 71 12.42 -9.16 -7.13
N LYS A 72 11.13 -9.00 -7.44
CA LYS A 72 10.25 -10.10 -7.86
C LYS A 72 10.42 -10.55 -9.32
N ASN A 73 10.88 -9.66 -10.20
CA ASN A 73 11.03 -9.92 -11.64
C ASN A 73 12.49 -10.07 -12.08
N LYS A 74 13.42 -10.15 -11.14
CA LYS A 74 14.80 -10.58 -11.39
C LYS A 74 14.85 -12.11 -11.31
N ASP A 75 14.35 -12.76 -12.36
CA ASP A 75 14.65 -14.16 -12.72
C ASP A 75 14.97 -14.20 -14.22
#